data_AF-A0A7S0DAA8-F1
#
_entry.id   AF-A0A7S0DAA8-F1
#
_cell.length_a   1.000
_cell.length_b   1.000
_cell.length_c   1.000
_cell.angle_alpha   90.00
_cell.angle_beta   90.00
_cell.angle_gamma   90.00
#
_symmetry.space_group_name_H-M   'P 1'
#
loop_
_entity.id
_entity.type
_entity.pdbx_description
1 polymer ?
#
loop_
_entity_poly.entity_id
_entity_poly.type
_entity_poly.pdbx_seq_one_letter_code
_entity_poly.pdbx_strand_id
1 'polypeptide(L)'
;RKLPEEQMVYRIRSQIPWKWAAPEVLSKKTFRTKADIWSLGVALWEILHSGESPYDSEKGRLLQEDILGGIITGEITLKVPSQTPALPKLIVECCLQHDPILRP
;
A
#
# COMPACT_ATOMS: atom_id res chain seq x y z
N ARG A 1 -1.42 -29.04 17.09
CA ARG A 1 -1.53 -29.50 15.68
C ARG A 1 -0.95 -28.40 14.79
N LYS A 2 0.22 -28.58 14.18
CA LYS A 2 0.80 -27.59 13.25
C LYS A 2 -0.08 -27.54 11.98
N LEU A 3 -0.38 -26.34 11.50
CA LEU A 3 -1.15 -26.16 10.26
C LEU A 3 -0.25 -26.42 9.05
N PRO A 4 -0.80 -26.86 7.91
CA PRO A 4 -0.06 -26.95 6.66
C PRO A 4 0.55 -25.60 6.28
N GLU A 5 1.75 -25.59 5.70
CA GLU A 5 2.47 -24.35 5.34
C GLU A 5 1.65 -23.44 4.43
N GLU A 6 0.91 -24.00 3.47
CA GLU A 6 0.04 -23.23 2.57
C GLU A 6 -1.08 -22.49 3.33
N GLN A 7 -1.72 -23.16 4.30
CA GLN A 7 -2.75 -22.54 5.14
C GLN A 7 -2.16 -21.52 6.11
N MET A 8 -0.92 -21.73 6.59
CA MET A 8 -0.19 -20.76 7.39
C MET A 8 0.18 -19.52 6.57
N VAL A 9 0.66 -19.70 5.34
CA VAL A 9 0.97 -18.62 4.39
C VAL A 9 -0.28 -17.81 4.05
N TYR A 10 -1.43 -18.47 3.86
CA TYR A 10 -2.73 -17.84 3.63
C TYR A 10 -3.25 -17.10 4.87
N ARG A 11 -3.12 -17.69 6.07
CA ARG A 11 -3.45 -17.01 7.34
C ARG A 11 -2.60 -15.77 7.59
N ILE A 12 -1.32 -15.81 7.23
CA ILE A 12 -0.45 -14.62 7.33
C ILE A 12 -0.86 -13.59 6.28
N ARG A 13 -1.20 -14.00 5.04
CA ARG A 13 -1.71 -13.08 3.99
C ARG A 13 -3.03 -12.42 4.37
N SER A 14 -3.90 -13.11 5.11
CA SER A 14 -5.15 -12.55 5.64
C SER A 14 -4.97 -11.68 6.89
N GLN A 15 -3.76 -11.59 7.45
CA GLN A 15 -3.44 -10.71 8.59
C GLN A 15 -2.64 -9.46 8.19
N ILE A 16 -2.09 -9.40 6.97
CA ILE A 16 -1.38 -8.21 6.50
C ILE A 16 -2.43 -7.14 6.17
N PRO A 17 -2.32 -5.92 6.73
CA PRO A 17 -3.22 -4.81 6.41
C PRO A 17 -2.92 -4.32 4.99
N TRP A 18 -3.47 -5.01 4.00
CA TRP A 18 -3.01 -4.94 2.62
C TRP A 18 -3.08 -3.54 2.00
N LYS A 19 -4.02 -2.71 2.45
CA LYS A 19 -4.18 -1.31 2.02
C LYS A 19 -3.02 -0.40 2.44
N TRP A 20 -2.29 -0.76 3.49
CA TRP A 20 -1.13 -0.03 3.98
C TRP A 20 0.19 -0.74 3.66
N ALA A 21 0.13 -1.96 3.14
CA ALA A 21 1.31 -2.75 2.88
C ALA A 21 1.99 -2.35 1.56
N ALA A 22 3.32 -2.26 1.60
CA ALA A 22 4.13 -1.94 0.42
C ALA A 22 4.07 -3.05 -0.65
N PRO A 23 4.32 -2.74 -1.93
CA PRO A 23 4.34 -3.72 -3.02
C PRO A 23 5.23 -4.94 -2.72
N GLU A 24 6.41 -4.72 -2.14
CA GLU A 24 7.35 -5.78 -1.78
C GLU A 24 6.88 -6.65 -0.59
N VAL A 25 6.06 -6.09 0.30
CA VAL A 25 5.42 -6.84 1.39
C VAL A 25 4.31 -7.72 0.83
N LEU A 26 3.47 -7.18 -0.05
CA LEU A 26 2.38 -7.91 -0.69
C LEU A 26 2.90 -9.06 -1.57
N SER A 27 3.97 -8.80 -2.32
CA SER A 27 4.58 -9.78 -3.24
C SER A 27 5.40 -10.84 -2.51
N LYS A 28 6.37 -10.42 -1.68
CA LYS A 28 7.43 -11.30 -1.14
C LYS A 28 7.52 -11.32 0.39
N LYS A 29 6.62 -10.61 1.09
CA LYS A 29 6.64 -10.46 2.56
C LYS A 29 7.96 -9.87 3.08
N THR A 30 8.55 -8.94 2.33
CA THR A 30 9.78 -8.26 2.72
C THR A 30 9.46 -7.09 3.65
N PHE A 31 9.59 -7.30 4.96
CA PHE A 31 9.41 -6.26 5.96
C PHE A 31 10.75 -5.58 6.27
N ARG A 32 10.87 -4.30 5.91
CA ARG A 32 12.05 -3.45 6.15
C ARG A 32 11.60 -2.01 6.33
N THR A 33 12.52 -1.15 6.78
CA THR A 33 12.27 0.29 6.97
C THR A 33 11.60 0.96 5.76
N LYS A 34 11.98 0.60 4.53
CA LYS A 34 11.35 1.15 3.32
C LYS A 34 9.87 0.76 3.15
N ALA A 35 9.48 -0.40 3.67
CA ALA A 35 8.07 -0.81 3.71
C ALA A 35 7.30 -0.02 4.78
N ASP A 36 7.92 0.29 5.92
CA ASP A 36 7.31 1.13 6.95
C ASP A 36 7.08 2.56 6.42
N ILE A 37 8.02 3.07 5.60
CA ILE A 37 7.89 4.39 4.94
C ILE A 37 6.74 4.42 3.93
N TRP A 38 6.49 3.32 3.22
CA TRP A 38 5.29 3.20 2.39
C TRP A 38 4.03 3.30 3.26
N SER A 39 3.95 2.54 4.36
CA SER A 39 2.80 2.59 5.27
C SER A 39 2.59 3.98 5.88
N LEU A 40 3.67 4.71 6.18
CA LEU A 40 3.62 6.12 6.55
C LEU A 40 3.05 6.99 5.43
N GLY A 41 3.47 6.77 4.18
CA GLY A 41 2.94 7.45 3.00
C GLY A 41 1.43 7.24 2.83
N VAL A 42 0.95 6.02 3.06
CA VAL A 42 -0.50 5.72 3.03
C VAL A 42 -1.22 6.45 4.17
N ALA A 43 -0.69 6.46 5.39
CA ALA A 43 -1.30 7.18 6.52
C ALA A 43 -1.34 8.70 6.28
N LEU A 44 -0.28 9.27 5.71
CA LEU A 44 -0.25 10.68 5.32
C LEU A 44 -1.25 10.97 4.19
N TRP A 45 -1.39 10.05 3.23
CA TRP A 45 -2.42 10.13 2.20
C TRP A 45 -3.83 10.18 2.84
N GLU A 46 -4.13 9.32 3.81
CA GLU A 46 -5.43 9.33 4.51
C GLU A 46 -5.71 10.68 5.21
N ILE A 47 -4.70 11.28 5.85
CA ILE A 47 -4.82 12.61 6.48
C ILE A 47 -5.22 13.66 5.44
N LEU A 48 -4.60 13.62 4.26
CA LEU A 48 -4.94 14.54 3.16
C LEU A 48 -6.35 14.30 2.58
N HIS A 49 -6.87 13.08 2.74
CA HIS A 49 -8.20 12.68 2.26
C HIS A 49 -9.24 12.64 3.38
N SER A 50 -9.00 13.36 4.48
CA SER A 50 -9.94 13.44 5.61
C SER A 50 -10.37 12.07 6.17
N GLY A 51 -9.44 11.10 6.16
CA GLY A 51 -9.67 9.75 6.68
C GLY A 51 -10.38 8.80 5.69
N GLU A 52 -10.46 9.13 4.41
CA GLU A 52 -10.88 8.17 3.39
C GLU A 52 -10.00 6.92 3.42
N SER A 53 -10.61 5.73 3.31
CA SER A 53 -9.83 4.50 3.39
C SER A 53 -9.17 4.16 2.04
N PRO A 54 -7.89 3.75 2.01
CA PRO A 54 -7.12 3.65 0.77
C PRO A 54 -7.76 2.70 -0.25
N TYR A 55 -7.69 3.06 -1.53
CA TYR A 55 -8.18 2.27 -2.67
C TYR A 55 -9.71 1.99 -2.69
N ASP A 56 -10.52 2.65 -1.86
CA ASP A 56 -11.97 2.43 -1.90
C ASP A 56 -12.61 2.87 -3.23
N SER A 57 -12.03 3.83 -3.95
CA SER A 57 -12.42 4.20 -5.32
C SER A 57 -12.37 3.03 -6.30
N GLU A 58 -11.47 2.07 -6.09
CA GLU A 58 -11.28 0.92 -6.98
C GLU A 58 -12.21 -0.25 -6.63
N LYS A 59 -12.69 -0.35 -5.38
CA LYS A 59 -13.54 -1.48 -4.93
C LYS A 59 -14.88 -1.57 -5.65
N GLY A 60 -15.40 -0.45 -6.16
CA GLY A 60 -16.62 -0.46 -6.98
C GLY A 60 -16.40 -0.99 -8.40
N ARG A 61 -15.14 -1.17 -8.81
CA ARG A 61 -14.74 -1.41 -10.20
C ARG A 61 -13.89 -2.66 -10.41
N LEU A 62 -13.15 -3.07 -9.39
CA LEU A 62 -12.17 -4.16 -9.43
C LEU A 62 -12.32 -5.08 -8.22
N LEU A 63 -11.99 -6.36 -8.39
CA LEU A 63 -11.88 -7.28 -7.25
C LEU A 63 -10.65 -6.93 -6.41
N GLN A 64 -10.64 -7.35 -5.15
CA GLN A 64 -9.51 -7.09 -4.26
C GLN A 64 -8.20 -7.68 -4.82
N GLU A 65 -8.25 -8.84 -5.47
CA GLU A 65 -7.08 -9.47 -6.09
C GLU A 65 -6.49 -8.65 -7.25
N ASP A 66 -7.34 -8.01 -8.05
CA ASP A 66 -6.90 -7.12 -9.13
C ASP A 66 -6.24 -5.86 -8.56
N ILE A 67 -6.81 -5.30 -7.49
CA ILE A 67 -6.24 -4.15 -6.78
C ILE A 67 -4.85 -4.50 -6.24
N LEU A 68 -4.73 -5.64 -5.57
CA LEU A 68 -3.45 -6.13 -5.05
C LEU A 68 -2.44 -6.36 -6.18
N GLY A 69 -2.86 -6.96 -7.29
CA GLY A 69 -2.05 -7.15 -8.48
C GLY A 69 -1.53 -5.81 -9.01
N GLY A 70 -2.42 -4.83 -9.18
CA GLY A 70 -2.08 -3.50 -9.66
C GLY A 70 -1.15 -2.71 -8.73
N ILE A 71 -1.27 -2.89 -7.41
CA ILE A 71 -0.32 -2.29 -6.45
C ILE A 71 1.07 -2.95 -6.60
N ILE A 72 1.11 -4.27 -6.74
CA ILE A 72 2.37 -5.02 -6.91
C ILE A 72 3.06 -4.63 -8.23
N THR A 73 2.32 -4.48 -9.33
CA THR A 73 2.85 -4.08 -10.65
C THR A 73 3.15 -2.58 -10.75
N GLY A 74 2.55 -1.76 -9.88
CA GLY A 74 2.65 -0.29 -9.92
C GLY A 74 1.63 0.37 -10.83
N GLU A 75 0.69 -0.39 -11.40
CA GLU A 75 -0.41 0.11 -12.23
C GLU A 75 -1.48 0.86 -11.42
N ILE A 76 -1.65 0.48 -10.15
CA ILE A 76 -2.57 1.14 -9.21
C ILE A 76 -1.75 1.88 -8.16
N THR A 77 -1.99 3.19 -8.08
CA THR A 77 -1.34 4.10 -7.12
C THR A 77 -2.38 4.99 -6.46
N LEU A 78 -2.08 5.42 -5.22
CA LEU A 78 -2.91 6.39 -4.53
C LEU A 78 -2.66 7.78 -5.12
N LYS A 79 -3.74 8.44 -5.57
CA LYS A 79 -3.66 9.77 -6.17
C LYS A 79 -3.79 10.83 -5.08
N VAL A 80 -2.94 11.86 -5.12
CA VAL A 80 -3.03 13.02 -4.23
C VAL A 80 -3.82 14.14 -4.93
N PRO A 81 -4.79 14.81 -4.26
CA PRO A 81 -5.59 15.87 -4.87
C PRO A 81 -4.71 17.01 -5.35
N SER A 82 -5.04 17.58 -6.51
CA SER A 82 -4.24 18.64 -7.14
C SER A 82 -4.19 19.94 -6.33
N GLN A 83 -5.13 20.13 -5.40
CA GLN A 83 -5.22 21.29 -4.53
C GLN A 83 -4.33 21.17 -3.27
N THR A 84 -3.73 20.00 -3.04
CA THR A 84 -2.83 19.77 -1.91
C THR A 84 -1.59 20.68 -2.02
N PRO A 85 -1.20 21.39 -0.93
CA PRO A 85 0.03 22.19 -0.93
C PRO A 85 1.25 21.37 -1.33
N ALA A 86 2.25 22.03 -1.94
CA ALA A 86 3.37 21.36 -2.60
C ALA A 86 4.18 20.44 -1.67
N LEU A 87 4.46 20.87 -0.43
CA LEU A 87 5.30 20.12 0.49
C LEU A 87 4.62 18.81 0.99
N PRO A 88 3.39 18.82 1.55
CA PRO A 88 2.69 17.58 1.91
C PRO A 88 2.53 16.62 0.74
N LYS A 89 2.21 17.14 -0.45
CA LYS A 89 2.10 16.34 -1.67
C LYS A 89 3.41 15.64 -2.00
N LEU A 90 4.52 16.39 -2.02
CA LEU A 90 5.85 15.84 -2.31
C LEU A 90 6.23 14.73 -1.32
N ILE A 91 5.99 14.94 -0.02
CA ILE A 91 6.31 13.95 1.02
C ILE A 91 5.54 12.64 0.76
N VAL A 92 4.24 12.72 0.50
CA VAL A 92 3.41 11.54 0.21
C VAL A 92 3.90 10.83 -1.06
N GLU A 93 4.14 11.58 -2.13
CA GLU A 93 4.64 11.03 -3.40
C GLU A 93 6.02 10.37 -3.25
N CYS A 94 6.92 10.92 -2.44
CA CYS A 94 8.21 10.30 -2.12
C CYS A 94 8.06 9.02 -1.30
N CYS A 95 7.16 8.99 -0.32
CA CYS A 95 6.92 7.80 0.49
C CYS A 95 6.28 6.65 -0.32
N LEU A 96 5.45 6.99 -1.31
CA LEU A 96 4.70 6.05 -2.16
C LEU A 96 5.41 5.70 -3.47
N GLN A 97 6.72 5.95 -3.58
CA GLN A 97 7.52 5.47 -4.72
C GLN A 97 7.44 3.94 -4.81
N HIS A 98 7.18 3.41 -6.01
CA HIS A 98 7.05 1.96 -6.20
C HIS A 98 8.37 1.25 -5.88
N ASP A 99 9.49 1.76 -6.41
CA ASP A 99 10.83 1.30 -6.05
C ASP A 99 11.17 1.69 -4.59
N PRO A 100 11.38 0.72 -3.68
CA PRO A 100 11.72 1.00 -2.29
C PRO A 100 13.01 1.80 -2.10
N ILE A 101 13.94 1.76 -3.06
CA ILE A 101 15.22 2.48 -2.98
C ILE A 101 15.00 4.00 -3.12
N LEU A 102 13.98 4.40 -3.87
CA LEU A 102 13.65 5.80 -4.13
C LEU A 102 12.84 6.46 -3.00
N ARG A 103 12.29 5.65 -2.09
CA ARG A 103 11.66 6.16 -0.85
C ARG A 103 12.76 6.72 0.06
N PRO A 104 12.45 7.71 0.92
CA PRO A 104 13.39 8.25 1.92
C PRO A 104 14.10 7.17 2.75
#